data_AF-A0A9P8FKV5-F1
#
_entry.id   AF-A0A9P8FKV5-F1
#
_cell.length_a   1.000
_cell.length_b   1.000
_cell.length_c   1.000
_cell.angle_alpha   90.00
_cell.angle_beta   90.00
_cell.angle_gamma   90.00
#
_symmetry.space_group_name_H-M   'P 1'
#
loop_
_entity.id
_entity.type
_entity.pdbx_description
1 polymer ?
#
loop_
_entity_poly.entity_id
_entity_poly.type
_entity_poly.pdbx_seq_one_letter_code
_entity_poly.pdbx_strand_id
1 'polypeptide(L)'
;MAAKRCSDIIPLCHPIPITKITLNVGTISPQNAMPIRNLLGSYTVKHGIAAVEARVHTRGQTGVEMEALAAVSGACLTIYDMCKAVDKDMVISGARVLYKEGGRSGTYIHKGFEQRPAADKFISMDHDISSRELQDGE
;
A
#
# COMPACT_ATOMS: atom_id res chain seq x y z
N MET A 1 -10.12 2.20 7.18
CA MET A 1 -11.37 1.56 7.65
C MET A 1 -11.67 0.24 6.96
N ALA A 2 -11.51 0.14 5.63
CA ALA A 2 -11.90 -1.05 4.86
C ALA A 2 -11.43 -2.41 5.44
N ALA A 3 -10.17 -2.52 5.87
CA ALA A 3 -9.66 -3.74 6.51
C ALA A 3 -10.50 -4.21 7.71
N LYS A 4 -10.90 -3.29 8.60
CA LYS A 4 -11.66 -3.61 9.82
C LYS A 4 -13.11 -4.02 9.55
N ARG A 5 -13.61 -3.73 8.35
CA ARG A 5 -14.96 -4.07 7.89
C ARG A 5 -14.95 -5.08 6.75
N CYS A 6 -13.85 -5.84 6.62
CA CYS A 6 -13.70 -6.86 5.59
C CYS A 6 -14.84 -7.89 5.65
N SER A 7 -15.17 -8.40 6.83
CA SER A 7 -16.26 -9.35 7.07
C SER A 7 -17.65 -8.80 6.74
N ASP A 8 -17.82 -7.49 6.77
CA ASP A 8 -19.11 -6.84 6.45
C ASP A 8 -19.34 -6.80 4.93
N ILE A 9 -18.26 -6.86 4.14
CA ILE A 9 -18.26 -6.68 2.68
C ILE A 9 -18.08 -8.02 1.97
N ILE A 10 -17.28 -8.93 2.52
CA ILE A 10 -16.91 -10.20 1.88
C ILE A 10 -17.73 -11.34 2.52
N PRO A 11 -18.69 -11.94 1.80
CA PRO A 11 -19.74 -12.79 2.40
C PRO A 11 -19.28 -13.98 3.25
N LEU A 12 -18.10 -14.52 2.99
CA LEU A 12 -17.57 -15.71 3.68
C LEU A 12 -16.37 -15.40 4.59
N CYS A 13 -16.02 -14.13 4.75
CA CYS A 13 -14.99 -13.72 5.71
C CYS A 13 -15.60 -13.68 7.11
N HIS A 14 -14.97 -14.38 8.07
CA HIS A 14 -15.31 -14.20 9.48
C HIS A 14 -14.77 -12.86 10.01
N PRO A 15 -15.38 -12.30 11.06
CA PRO A 15 -14.76 -11.22 11.83
C PRO A 15 -13.44 -11.68 12.46
N ILE A 16 -12.35 -10.95 12.21
CA ILE A 16 -11.02 -11.24 12.76
C ILE A 16 -10.59 -10.13 13.73
N PRO A 17 -10.03 -10.46 14.91
CA PRO A 17 -9.43 -9.46 15.80
C PRO A 17 -8.09 -8.95 15.22
N ILE A 18 -8.17 -7.93 14.38
CA ILE A 18 -6.99 -7.29 13.79
C ILE A 18 -6.20 -6.57 14.88
N THR A 19 -4.92 -6.88 14.99
CA THR A 19 -4.02 -6.29 16.00
C THR A 19 -3.27 -5.06 15.48
N LYS A 20 -2.96 -5.02 14.18
CA LYS A 20 -2.28 -3.89 13.54
C LYS A 20 -2.64 -3.79 12.07
N ILE A 21 -2.82 -2.54 11.61
CA ILE A 21 -2.95 -2.20 10.18
C ILE A 21 -1.97 -1.07 9.90
N THR A 22 -1.12 -1.25 8.90
CA THR A 22 -0.27 -0.20 8.32
C THR A 22 -0.70 -0.03 6.87
N LEU A 23 -0.97 1.22 6.46
CA LEU A 23 -1.27 1.57 5.06
C LEU A 23 -0.24 2.59 4.61
N ASN A 24 0.47 2.27 3.52
CA ASN A 24 1.44 3.16 2.90
C ASN A 24 0.90 3.58 1.52
N VAL A 25 0.94 4.87 1.25
CA VAL A 25 0.54 5.44 -0.04
C VAL A 25 1.69 6.29 -0.54
N GLY A 26 2.09 6.08 -1.79
CA GLY A 26 3.15 6.86 -2.44
C GLY A 26 2.77 7.18 -3.88
N THR A 27 3.48 8.12 -4.48
CA THR A 27 3.27 8.53 -5.88
C THR A 27 4.52 8.31 -6.70
N ILE A 28 4.37 7.79 -7.91
CA ILE A 28 5.44 7.63 -8.89
C ILE A 28 5.14 8.60 -10.04
N SER A 29 6.08 9.51 -10.29
CA SER A 29 5.98 10.43 -11.43
C SER A 29 6.55 9.79 -12.70
N PRO A 30 6.00 10.08 -13.89
CA PRO A 30 6.53 9.58 -15.17
C PRO A 30 8.01 9.94 -15.39
N GLN A 31 8.43 11.14 -14.95
CA GLN A 31 9.82 11.59 -15.09
C GLN A 31 10.77 10.96 -14.06
N ASN A 32 10.23 10.48 -12.93
CA ASN A 32 10.98 9.82 -11.85
C ASN A 32 10.60 8.34 -11.78
N ALA A 33 10.56 7.67 -12.93
CA ALA A 33 10.31 6.24 -13.06
C ALA A 33 11.49 5.37 -12.54
N MET A 34 12.19 5.84 -11.50
CA MET A 34 13.04 4.95 -10.72
C MET A 34 12.13 4.03 -9.90
N PRO A 35 12.47 2.74 -9.83
CA PRO A 35 11.60 1.73 -9.23
C PRO A 35 11.22 2.13 -7.81
N ILE A 36 9.95 1.91 -7.42
CA ILE A 36 9.66 1.60 -6.02
C ILE A 36 10.56 0.40 -5.72
N ARG A 37 11.66 0.68 -5.01
CA ARG A 37 12.89 -0.12 -5.03
C ARG A 37 12.69 -1.59 -4.64
N ASN A 38 11.52 -1.99 -4.15
CA ASN A 38 11.30 -3.30 -3.56
C ASN A 38 10.00 -4.03 -3.97
N LEU A 39 9.20 -3.56 -4.94
CA LEU A 39 7.91 -4.23 -5.24
C LEU A 39 7.63 -4.56 -6.70
N LEU A 40 8.14 -3.76 -7.62
CA LEU A 40 7.71 -3.78 -9.01
C LEU A 40 8.90 -3.86 -10.00
N GLY A 41 10.14 -3.60 -9.59
CA GLY A 41 11.26 -3.55 -10.53
C GLY A 41 11.23 -2.27 -11.37
N SER A 42 12.19 -2.13 -12.30
CA SER A 42 12.32 -0.92 -13.14
C SER A 42 11.22 -0.90 -14.19
N TYR A 43 10.27 0.03 -14.06
CA TYR A 43 9.20 0.25 -15.03
C TYR A 43 9.28 1.67 -15.59
N THR A 44 9.37 1.80 -16.91
CA THR A 44 9.06 3.06 -17.59
C THR A 44 7.54 3.20 -17.63
N VAL A 45 7.01 4.17 -16.88
CA VAL A 45 5.57 4.41 -16.79
C VAL A 45 5.21 5.65 -17.60
N LYS A 46 4.28 5.50 -18.55
CA LYS A 46 3.80 6.61 -19.38
C LYS A 46 2.96 7.62 -18.57
N HIS A 47 2.35 7.16 -17.48
CA HIS A 47 1.43 7.92 -16.63
C HIS A 47 1.92 7.90 -15.17
N GLY A 48 1.48 8.89 -14.38
CA GLY A 48 1.73 8.90 -12.95
C GLY A 48 0.97 7.77 -12.25
N ILE A 49 1.50 7.26 -11.15
CA ILE A 49 0.92 6.13 -10.42
C ILE A 49 0.78 6.50 -8.95
N ALA A 50 -0.38 6.24 -8.36
CA ALA A 50 -0.54 6.14 -6.92
C ALA A 50 -0.37 4.68 -6.48
N ALA A 51 0.69 4.38 -5.75
CA ALA A 51 0.97 3.05 -5.24
C ALA A 51 0.46 2.91 -3.80
N VAL A 52 -0.21 1.80 -3.51
CA VAL A 52 -0.76 1.51 -2.19
C VAL A 52 -0.26 0.16 -1.72
N GLU A 53 0.31 0.12 -0.51
CA GLU A 53 0.69 -1.11 0.18
C GLU A 53 -0.06 -1.17 1.52
N ALA A 54 -0.63 -2.32 1.85
CA ALA A 54 -1.21 -2.57 3.16
C ALA A 54 -0.54 -3.76 3.84
N ARG A 55 -0.29 -3.63 5.15
CA ARG A 55 0.14 -4.72 6.03
C ARG A 55 -0.89 -4.88 7.15
N VAL A 56 -1.40 -6.08 7.30
CA VAL A 56 -2.39 -6.42 8.33
C VAL A 56 -1.84 -7.56 9.18
N HIS A 57 -2.00 -7.43 10.49
CA HIS A 57 -1.60 -8.44 11.46
C HIS A 57 -2.79 -8.85 12.33
N THR A 58 -2.82 -10.12 12.72
CA THR A 58 -3.80 -10.67 13.64
C THR A 58 -3.14 -11.67 14.58
N ARG A 59 -3.83 -11.98 15.68
CA ARG A 59 -3.60 -13.18 16.49
C ARG A 59 -4.90 -13.99 16.48
N GLY A 60 -5.08 -14.78 15.41
CA GLY A 60 -6.29 -15.57 15.18
C GLY A 60 -5.99 -16.91 14.51
N GLN A 61 -7.01 -17.76 14.37
CA GLN A 61 -6.89 -19.10 13.77
C GLN A 61 -6.85 -19.08 12.23
N THR A 62 -6.94 -17.90 11.65
CA THR A 62 -7.18 -17.63 10.24
C THR A 62 -6.32 -16.47 9.77
N GLY A 63 -6.00 -16.47 8.48
CA GLY A 63 -5.17 -15.44 7.87
C GLY A 63 -5.92 -14.12 7.67
N VAL A 64 -5.16 -13.08 7.30
CA VAL A 64 -5.65 -11.70 7.08
C VAL A 64 -5.41 -11.20 5.65
N GLU A 65 -5.33 -12.13 4.69
CA GLU A 65 -5.13 -11.81 3.28
C GLU A 65 -6.25 -10.92 2.75
N MET A 66 -7.49 -11.21 3.14
CA MET A 66 -8.66 -10.49 2.67
C MET A 66 -8.75 -9.10 3.27
N GLU A 67 -8.38 -8.93 4.54
CA GLU A 67 -8.30 -7.64 5.22
C GLU A 67 -7.24 -6.74 4.57
N ALA A 68 -6.10 -7.32 4.16
CA ALA A 68 -5.05 -6.59 3.46
C ALA A 68 -5.51 -6.16 2.06
N LEU A 69 -6.15 -7.04 1.29
CA LEU A 69 -6.71 -6.71 -0.02
C LEU A 69 -7.82 -5.65 0.09
N ALA A 70 -8.73 -5.79 1.05
CA ALA A 70 -9.76 -4.82 1.33
C ALA A 70 -9.18 -3.45 1.70
N ALA A 71 -8.10 -3.40 2.49
CA ALA A 71 -7.40 -2.17 2.83
C ALA A 71 -6.90 -1.42 1.58
N VAL A 72 -6.21 -2.13 0.69
CA VAL A 72 -5.68 -1.56 -0.56
C VAL A 72 -6.82 -1.11 -1.47
N SER A 73 -7.82 -1.96 -1.70
CA SER A 73 -8.97 -1.61 -2.54
C SER A 73 -9.71 -0.39 -2.02
N GLY A 74 -9.96 -0.31 -0.71
CA GLY A 74 -10.61 0.85 -0.09
C GLY A 74 -9.78 2.14 -0.25
N ALA A 75 -8.46 2.05 -0.10
CA ALA A 75 -7.56 3.18 -0.32
C ALA A 75 -7.53 3.63 -1.79
N CYS A 76 -7.44 2.70 -2.74
CA CYS A 76 -7.50 3.01 -4.18
C CYS A 76 -8.83 3.67 -4.57
N LEU A 77 -9.96 3.16 -4.06
CA LEU A 77 -11.27 3.77 -4.28
C LEU A 77 -11.35 5.18 -3.66
N THR A 78 -10.73 5.39 -2.50
CA THR A 78 -10.66 6.72 -1.88
C THR A 78 -9.84 7.70 -2.73
N ILE A 79 -8.70 7.26 -3.25
CA ILE A 79 -7.86 8.07 -4.14
C ILE A 79 -8.64 8.42 -5.42
N TYR A 80 -9.32 7.45 -6.01
CA TYR A 80 -10.17 7.70 -7.17
C TYR A 80 -11.25 8.73 -6.84
N ASP A 81 -11.96 8.57 -5.72
CA ASP A 81 -13.01 9.49 -5.28
C ASP A 81 -12.52 10.94 -5.11
N MET A 82 -11.32 11.11 -4.54
CA MET A 82 -10.72 12.42 -4.34
C MET A 82 -10.21 13.07 -5.63
N CYS A 83 -9.75 12.27 -6.61
CA CYS A 83 -9.09 12.77 -7.81
C CYS A 83 -9.97 12.73 -9.08
N LYS A 84 -11.15 12.08 -9.06
CA LYS A 84 -12.03 11.90 -10.23
C LYS A 84 -12.49 13.20 -10.91
N ALA A 85 -12.41 14.33 -10.22
CA ALA A 85 -12.72 15.64 -10.81
C ALA A 85 -11.59 16.15 -11.73
N VAL A 86 -10.35 15.73 -11.45
CA VAL A 86 -9.15 16.14 -12.19
C VAL A 86 -8.88 15.19 -13.36
N ASP A 87 -8.95 13.88 -13.11
CA ASP A 87 -8.74 12.85 -14.13
C ASP A 87 -9.79 11.74 -13.96
N LYS A 88 -10.63 11.54 -14.97
CA LYS A 88 -11.69 10.52 -14.97
C LYS A 88 -11.22 9.17 -15.54
N ASP A 89 -10.13 9.18 -16.29
CA ASP A 89 -9.60 8.02 -16.99
C ASP A 89 -8.61 7.22 -16.12
N MET A 90 -8.43 7.63 -14.85
CA MET A 90 -7.66 6.87 -13.88
C MET A 90 -8.12 5.41 -13.81
N VAL A 91 -7.16 4.48 -13.71
CA VAL A 91 -7.44 3.05 -13.62
C VAL A 91 -6.89 2.49 -12.32
N ILE A 92 -7.74 1.77 -11.59
CA ILE A 92 -7.28 0.93 -10.48
C ILE A 92 -6.75 -0.38 -11.09
N SER A 93 -5.44 -0.46 -11.30
CA SER A 93 -4.78 -1.71 -11.70
C SER A 93 -4.76 -2.69 -10.52
N GLY A 94 -5.12 -3.96 -10.77
CA GLY A 94 -5.51 -4.93 -9.74
C GLY A 94 -4.60 -5.08 -8.51
N ALA A 95 -5.16 -5.66 -7.45
CA ALA A 95 -4.47 -5.90 -6.17
C ALA A 95 -4.01 -7.35 -6.02
N ARG A 96 -2.92 -7.58 -5.28
CA ARG A 96 -2.41 -8.93 -4.99
C ARG A 96 -1.77 -9.02 -3.61
N VAL A 97 -1.75 -10.22 -3.05
CA VAL A 97 -0.97 -10.54 -1.85
C VAL A 97 0.48 -10.77 -2.25
N LEU A 98 1.40 -10.10 -1.58
CA LEU A 98 2.85 -10.22 -1.83
C LEU A 98 3.56 -11.11 -0.82
N TYR A 99 3.05 -11.08 0.42
CA TYR A 99 3.63 -11.79 1.54
C TYR A 99 2.53 -12.21 2.52
N LYS A 100 2.67 -13.42 3.06
CA LYS A 100 1.89 -13.92 4.19
C LYS A 100 2.80 -14.80 5.03
N GLU A 101 2.71 -14.68 6.34
CA GLU A 101 3.37 -15.57 7.30
C GLU A 101 2.35 -16.07 8.33
N GLY A 102 2.51 -17.31 8.79
CA GLY A 102 1.64 -17.94 9.78
C GLY A 102 0.52 -18.81 9.21
N GLY A 103 -0.13 -19.57 10.10
CA GLY A 103 -1.15 -20.57 9.76
C GLY A 103 -0.55 -21.88 9.23
N ARG A 104 -1.43 -22.87 8.98
CA ARG A 104 -1.02 -24.22 8.53
C ARG A 104 -0.31 -24.22 7.17
N SER A 105 -0.68 -23.28 6.29
CA SER A 105 -0.10 -23.17 4.94
C SER A 105 1.33 -22.61 4.93
N GLY A 106 1.84 -22.16 6.08
CA GLY A 106 3.18 -21.57 6.19
C GLY A 106 3.31 -20.22 5.49
N THR A 107 4.56 -19.86 5.19
CA THR A 107 4.91 -18.57 4.59
C THR A 107 4.71 -18.60 3.07
N TYR A 108 4.02 -17.58 2.55
CA TYR A 108 3.90 -17.32 1.12
C TYR A 108 4.66 -16.04 0.75
N ILE A 109 5.41 -16.12 -0.34
CA ILE A 109 6.13 -14.99 -0.94
C ILE A 109 5.83 -15.00 -2.44
N HIS A 110 5.34 -13.88 -2.96
CA HIS A 110 5.10 -13.73 -4.39
C HIS A 110 6.44 -13.70 -5.15
N LYS A 111 6.51 -14.34 -6.33
CA LYS A 111 7.75 -14.54 -7.12
C LYS A 111 8.50 -13.25 -7.49
N GLY A 112 7.82 -12.09 -7.47
CA GLY A 112 8.40 -10.77 -7.74
C GLY A 112 8.67 -9.91 -6.49
N PHE A 113 8.59 -10.49 -5.29
CA PHE A 113 8.79 -9.76 -4.04
C PHE A 113 10.04 -10.30 -3.33
N GLU A 114 11.20 -9.67 -3.58
CA GLU A 114 12.51 -10.27 -3.30
C GLU A 114 13.03 -10.08 -1.85
N GLN A 115 12.39 -9.31 -0.97
CA GLN A 115 12.83 -9.27 0.44
C GLN A 115 11.67 -9.14 1.43
N ARG A 116 11.78 -9.88 2.54
CA ARG A 116 10.96 -9.67 3.75
C ARG A 116 11.07 -8.19 4.10
N PRO A 117 9.98 -7.42 4.11
CA PRO A 117 10.09 -6.00 4.34
C PRO A 117 10.68 -5.80 5.74
N ALA A 118 11.77 -5.03 5.83
CA ALA A 118 12.26 -4.55 7.10
C ALA A 118 11.08 -3.90 7.85
N ALA A 119 10.91 -4.28 9.11
CA ALA A 119 9.76 -3.93 9.94
C ALA A 119 9.33 -2.47 9.73
N ASP A 120 8.06 -2.28 9.34
CA ASP A 120 7.29 -1.01 9.34
C ASP A 120 8.02 0.31 9.01
N LYS A 121 9.10 0.31 8.23
CA LYS A 121 9.87 1.52 7.92
C LYS A 121 9.61 1.99 6.49
N PHE A 122 8.55 2.76 6.31
CA PHE A 122 8.40 3.71 5.20
C PHE A 122 7.60 4.93 5.69
N ILE A 123 8.13 5.65 6.67
CA ILE A 123 7.92 7.11 6.71
C ILE A 123 9.12 7.68 5.96
N SER A 124 9.02 7.74 4.63
CA SER A 124 9.81 8.68 3.85
C SER A 124 8.82 9.73 3.35
N MET A 125 8.66 10.79 4.13
CA MET A 125 8.17 12.05 3.61
C MET A 125 9.24 12.56 2.66
N ASP A 126 9.04 12.38 1.35
CA ASP A 126 9.67 13.25 0.37
C ASP A 126 8.98 14.61 0.45
N HIS A 127 9.28 15.35 1.52
CA HIS A 127 9.07 16.78 1.66
C HIS A 127 10.07 17.33 2.68
N ASP A 128 11.36 17.35 2.32
CA ASP A 128 12.22 18.45 2.78
C ASP A 128 11.82 19.70 1.97
N ILE A 129 10.72 20.32 2.38
CA ILE A 129 10.49 21.75 2.18
C ILE A 129 10.67 22.39 3.56
N SER A 130 11.92 22.53 4.00
CA SER A 130 12.37 23.66 4.82
C SER A 130 13.86 23.57 5.08
N SER A 131 14.56 24.68 4.80
CA SER A 131 15.81 25.17 5.40
C SER A 131 16.98 25.35 4.42
N ARG A 132 16.92 26.45 3.65
CA ARG A 132 18.02 27.27 3.09
C ARG A 132 17.33 28.46 2.36
N GLU A 133 17.45 29.74 2.67
CA GLU A 133 18.21 30.53 3.65
C GLU A 133 17.35 31.79 3.93
N LEU A 134 17.01 32.02 5.19
CA LEU A 134 16.71 33.34 5.76
C LEU A 134 17.76 33.53 6.84
N GLN A 135 18.37 34.73 6.90
CA GLN A 135 19.60 35.16 7.62
C GLN A 135 20.82 35.04 6.70
N ASP A 136 21.51 36.11 6.26
CA ASP A 136 21.87 37.37 6.92
C ASP A 136 21.77 38.58 5.94
N GLY A 137 21.56 39.84 6.31
CA GLY A 137 21.78 40.43 7.63
C GLY A 137 23.15 41.10 7.79
N GLU A 138 23.62 41.88 6.81
CA GLU A 138 24.47 43.07 7.01
C GLU A 138 24.04 44.20 6.05
#